data_AF-A0A5P2B2J2-F1
#
_entry.id   AF-A0A5P2B2J2-F1
#
_cell.length_a   1.000
_cell.length_b   1.000
_cell.length_c   1.000
_cell.angle_alpha   90.00
_cell.angle_beta   90.00
_cell.angle_gamma   90.00
#
_symmetry.space_group_name_H-M   'P 1'
#
loop_
_entity.id
_entity.type
_entity.pdbx_description
1 polymer ?
#
loop_
_entity_poly.entity_id
_entity_poly.type
_entity_poly.pdbx_seq_one_letter_code
_entity_poly.pdbx_strand_id
1 'polypeptide(L)'
;MWRSAARKQGRRLLAAALAAPLGVVGLVSTPLGRKLGITSIQQPGRRLYRRMLRTADEQKAARDAEIREGLAEAETAIDAELSDEQEEIGGTVQRPTALNRPTNTTTPTGSSSSFLEVDMSGFKFEVAAAEMESAARSYAPDTAMEILAMVEGLPAALASVANTFRILAERSDTEFPLEKDIAGGFDEIYGALMRSVDAAGDLAPLFRHVHAQDIARHEDPRNGHEAEKGWNV
;
A
#
# COMPACT_ATOMS: atom_id res chain seq x y z
N MET A 1 1.42 9.06 12.26
CA MET A 1 1.82 10.12 11.30
C MET A 1 0.77 11.23 11.07
N TRP A 2 -0.53 10.94 11.18
CA TRP A 2 -1.66 11.86 10.90
C TRP A 2 -1.67 13.19 11.67
N ARG A 3 -1.32 13.19 12.97
CA ARG A 3 -1.36 14.41 13.83
C ARG A 3 -0.34 15.48 13.43
N SER A 4 0.78 15.09 12.80
CA SER A 4 1.82 16.02 12.33
C SER A 4 1.46 16.66 11.00
N ALA A 5 0.88 15.88 10.08
CA ALA A 5 0.40 16.36 8.79
C ALA A 5 -0.71 17.43 8.95
N ALA A 6 -1.66 17.20 9.86
CA ALA A 6 -2.75 18.13 10.15
C ALA A 6 -2.25 19.50 10.67
N ARG A 7 -1.22 19.53 11.54
CA ARG A 7 -0.64 20.79 12.05
C ARG A 7 0.07 21.59 10.95
N LYS A 8 0.74 20.91 10.02
CA LYS A 8 1.42 21.53 8.88
C LYS A 8 0.43 22.12 7.88
N GLN A 9 -0.64 21.38 7.56
CA GLN A 9 -1.73 21.86 6.71
C GLN A 9 -2.47 23.03 7.36
N GLY A 10 -2.73 22.98 8.67
CA GLY A 10 -3.31 24.08 9.43
C GLY A 10 -2.47 25.37 9.37
N ARG A 11 -1.14 25.29 9.57
CA ARG A 11 -0.24 26.45 9.46
C ARG A 11 -0.18 27.03 8.04
N ARG A 12 -0.24 26.18 7.01
CA ARG A 12 -0.31 26.62 5.59
C ARG A 12 -1.62 27.32 5.27
N LEU A 13 -2.74 26.80 5.75
CA LEU A 13 -4.06 27.41 5.57
C LEU A 13 -4.17 28.75 6.29
N LEU A 14 -3.64 28.85 7.50
CA LEU A 14 -3.59 30.12 8.25
C LEU A 14 -2.72 31.16 7.52
N ALA A 15 -1.51 30.76 7.07
CA ALA A 15 -0.64 31.65 6.31
C ALA A 15 -1.29 32.09 4.98
N ALA A 16 -2.01 31.19 4.30
CA ALA A 16 -2.76 31.53 3.09
C ALA A 16 -3.91 32.49 3.39
N ALA A 17 -4.66 32.30 4.47
CA ALA A 17 -5.75 33.17 4.88
C ALA A 17 -5.26 34.59 5.22
N LEU A 18 -4.11 34.73 5.90
CA LEU A 18 -3.52 36.04 6.20
C LEU A 18 -2.89 36.72 4.99
N ALA A 19 -2.34 35.96 4.04
CA ALA A 19 -1.71 36.50 2.85
C ALA A 19 -2.70 36.83 1.72
N ALA A 20 -3.85 36.15 1.67
CA ALA A 20 -4.90 36.35 0.67
C ALA A 20 -5.37 37.82 0.52
N PRO A 21 -5.73 38.56 1.59
CA PRO A 21 -6.18 39.95 1.44
C PRO A 21 -5.06 40.86 0.90
N LEU A 22 -3.82 40.65 1.31
CA LEU A 22 -2.65 41.38 0.78
C LEU A 22 -2.29 40.96 -0.66
N GLY A 23 -2.66 39.75 -1.07
CA GLY A 23 -2.56 39.28 -2.46
C GLY A 23 -3.55 39.99 -3.38
N VAL A 24 -4.78 40.23 -2.91
CA VAL A 24 -5.80 41.01 -3.63
C VAL A 24 -5.38 42.47 -3.76
N VAL A 25 -4.83 43.08 -2.70
CA VAL A 25 -4.21 44.42 -2.79
C VAL A 25 -3.04 44.41 -3.77
N GLY A 26 -2.26 43.32 -3.79
CA GLY A 26 -1.18 43.09 -4.74
C GLY A 26 -1.61 43.10 -6.21
N LEU A 27 -2.82 42.64 -6.54
CA LEU A 27 -3.35 42.65 -7.91
C LEU A 27 -3.52 44.08 -8.46
N VAL A 28 -3.83 45.04 -7.59
CA VAL A 28 -3.95 46.47 -7.95
C VAL A 28 -2.62 47.20 -7.78
N SER A 29 -1.83 46.86 -6.77
CA SER A 29 -0.57 47.54 -6.46
C SER A 29 0.58 47.15 -7.39
N THR A 30 0.58 45.93 -7.93
CA THR A 30 1.65 45.43 -8.81
C THR A 30 1.70 46.10 -10.18
N PRO A 31 0.58 46.35 -10.91
CA PRO A 31 0.62 47.13 -12.15
C PRO A 31 1.01 48.59 -11.90
N LEU A 32 0.59 49.18 -10.77
CA LEU A 32 0.99 50.54 -10.37
C LEU A 32 2.49 50.63 -10.05
N GLY A 33 3.00 49.67 -9.27
CA GLY A 33 4.42 49.59 -8.90
C GLY A 33 5.34 49.24 -10.08
N ARG A 34 4.83 48.59 -11.13
CA ARG A 34 5.56 48.42 -12.40
C ARG A 34 5.65 49.72 -13.20
N LYS A 35 4.58 50.52 -13.24
CA LYS A 35 4.58 51.82 -13.93
C LYS A 35 5.44 52.88 -13.24
N LEU A 36 5.52 52.86 -11.91
CA LEU A 36 6.30 53.82 -11.11
C LEU A 36 7.75 53.37 -10.83
N GLY A 37 8.16 52.18 -11.26
CA GLY A 37 9.51 51.64 -11.01
C GLY A 37 9.82 51.29 -9.54
N ILE A 38 8.81 51.33 -8.66
CA ILE A 38 8.99 51.09 -7.23
C ILE A 38 8.76 49.60 -6.93
N THR A 39 9.86 48.85 -6.79
CA THR A 39 9.85 47.40 -6.55
C THR A 39 9.35 47.01 -5.16
N SER A 40 9.28 47.94 -4.20
CA SER A 40 8.83 47.68 -2.83
C SER A 40 7.32 47.45 -2.71
N ILE A 41 6.53 47.99 -3.64
CA ILE A 41 5.04 47.91 -3.64
C ILE A 41 4.53 46.71 -4.45
N GLN A 42 5.43 46.03 -5.17
CA GLN A 42 5.11 44.87 -5.99
C GLN A 42 4.92 43.61 -5.12
N GLN A 43 3.76 42.98 -5.23
CA GLN A 43 3.41 41.69 -4.60
C GLN A 43 3.62 41.60 -3.06
N PRO A 44 3.01 42.48 -2.25
CA PRO A 44 3.18 42.49 -0.79
C PRO A 44 2.71 41.17 -0.14
N GLY A 45 1.59 40.61 -0.59
CA GLY A 45 1.06 39.33 -0.08
C GLY A 45 2.01 38.14 -0.30
N ARG A 46 2.69 38.07 -1.45
CA ARG A 46 3.63 36.98 -1.77
C ARG A 46 4.89 37.06 -0.91
N ARG A 47 5.36 38.25 -0.57
CA ARG A 47 6.51 38.46 0.33
C ARG A 47 6.17 38.04 1.76
N LEU A 48 4.99 38.41 2.25
CA LEU A 48 4.55 38.01 3.58
C LEU A 48 4.39 36.48 3.69
N TYR A 49 3.75 35.86 2.70
CA TYR A 49 3.58 34.41 2.63
C TYR A 49 4.93 33.66 2.66
N ARG A 50 5.90 34.10 1.85
CA ARG A 50 7.27 33.54 1.88
C ARG A 50 7.95 33.73 3.22
N ARG A 51 7.79 34.89 3.86
CA ARG A 51 8.37 35.17 5.18
C ARG A 51 7.77 34.26 6.26
N MET A 52 6.47 34.01 6.22
CA MET A 52 5.79 33.11 7.16
C MET A 52 6.15 31.64 6.96
N LEU A 53 6.46 31.23 5.72
CA LEU A 53 6.85 29.85 5.42
C LEU A 53 8.34 29.57 5.56
N ARG A 54 9.20 30.59 5.66
CA ARG A 54 10.65 30.43 5.74
C ARG A 54 11.07 29.46 6.85
N THR A 55 10.48 29.56 8.03
CA THR A 55 10.79 28.67 9.17
C THR A 55 10.34 27.23 8.94
N ALA A 56 9.26 27.02 8.18
CA ALA A 56 8.77 25.69 7.84
C ALA A 56 9.63 25.02 6.76
N ASP A 57 10.16 25.80 5.83
CA ASP A 57 11.08 25.33 4.80
C ASP A 57 12.47 25.03 5.40
N GLU A 58 12.96 25.86 6.33
CA GLU A 58 14.18 25.61 7.11
C GLU A 58 14.08 24.29 7.91
N GLN A 59 12.95 24.05 8.59
CA GLN A 59 12.70 22.80 9.33
C GLN A 59 12.60 21.57 8.43
N LYS A 60 12.08 21.73 7.21
CA LYS A 60 12.04 20.64 6.23
C LYS A 60 13.46 20.34 5.73
N ALA A 61 14.22 21.36 5.37
CA ALA A 61 15.58 21.22 4.89
C ALA A 61 16.50 20.57 5.95
N ALA A 62 16.33 20.93 7.23
CA ALA A 62 17.06 20.31 8.33
C ALA A 62 16.75 18.81 8.47
N ARG A 63 15.47 18.42 8.45
CA ARG A 63 15.08 17.00 8.48
C ARG A 63 15.57 16.22 7.26
N ASP A 64 15.44 16.81 6.08
CA ASP A 64 15.89 16.18 4.83
C ASP A 64 17.43 16.02 4.81
N ALA A 65 18.17 16.88 5.53
CA ALA A 65 19.61 16.74 5.72
C ALA A 65 19.96 15.61 6.70
N GLU A 66 19.27 15.54 7.85
CA GLU A 66 19.43 14.47 8.86
C GLU A 66 19.13 13.08 8.27
N ILE A 67 18.08 12.95 7.46
CA ILE A 67 17.76 11.70 6.76
C ILE A 67 18.88 11.30 5.79
N ARG A 68 19.45 12.27 5.07
CA ARG A 68 20.53 12.00 4.10
C ARG A 68 21.81 11.56 4.82
N GLU A 69 22.11 12.18 5.94
CA GLU A 69 23.26 11.83 6.78
C GLU A 69 23.11 10.42 7.36
N GLY A 70 21.95 10.09 7.95
CA GLY A 70 21.70 8.74 8.49
C GLY A 70 21.70 7.65 7.41
N LEU A 71 21.26 7.97 6.19
CA LEU A 71 21.34 7.04 5.06
C LEU A 71 22.80 6.83 4.62
N ALA A 72 23.60 7.89 4.55
CA ALA A 72 25.03 7.77 4.24
C ALA A 72 25.79 6.98 5.31
N GLU A 73 25.49 7.19 6.60
CA GLU A 73 26.08 6.40 7.69
C GLU A 73 25.72 4.92 7.59
N ALA A 74 24.45 4.61 7.32
CA ALA A 74 23.99 3.24 7.12
C ALA A 74 24.66 2.57 5.90
N GLU A 75 24.79 3.29 4.77
CA GLU A 75 25.55 2.81 3.60
C GLU A 75 27.01 2.53 3.96
N THR A 76 27.68 3.44 4.68
CA THR A 76 29.08 3.20 5.09
C THR A 76 29.23 2.05 6.08
N ALA A 77 28.24 1.81 6.95
CA ALA A 77 28.26 0.69 7.88
C ALA A 77 28.07 -0.65 7.14
N ILE A 78 27.17 -0.69 6.16
CA ILE A 78 26.96 -1.86 5.30
C ILE A 78 28.22 -2.14 4.47
N ASP A 79 28.82 -1.10 3.86
CA ASP A 79 30.06 -1.24 3.10
C ASP A 79 31.23 -1.72 3.97
N ALA A 80 31.30 -1.28 5.23
CA ALA A 80 32.30 -1.74 6.18
C ALA A 80 32.09 -3.22 6.58
N GLU A 81 30.84 -3.62 6.88
CA GLU A 81 30.47 -5.00 7.21
C GLU A 81 30.76 -5.96 6.03
N LEU A 82 30.43 -5.55 4.81
CA LEU A 82 30.75 -6.29 3.58
C LEU A 82 32.26 -6.33 3.26
N SER A 83 33.03 -5.34 3.72
CA SER A 83 34.49 -5.31 3.50
C SER A 83 35.28 -6.23 4.44
N ASP A 84 34.73 -6.53 5.63
CA ASP A 84 35.28 -7.49 6.59
C ASP A 84 34.89 -8.95 6.23
N GLU A 85 33.73 -9.15 5.60
CA GLU A 85 33.28 -10.42 5.04
C GLU A 85 33.77 -10.59 3.59
N GLN A 86 35.09 -10.71 3.38
CA GLN A 86 35.66 -11.07 2.07
C GLN A 86 35.37 -12.54 1.71
N GLU A 87 34.12 -12.85 1.36
CA GLU A 87 33.83 -13.85 0.34
C GLU A 87 33.68 -13.12 -0.99
N GLU A 88 34.70 -13.24 -1.84
CA GLU A 88 34.74 -12.75 -3.21
C GLU A 88 33.51 -13.29 -3.98
N ILE A 89 32.47 -12.47 -4.14
CA ILE A 89 31.31 -12.79 -4.96
C ILE A 89 31.79 -12.91 -6.41
N GLY A 90 32.07 -14.14 -6.83
CA GLY A 90 32.51 -14.44 -8.19
C GLY A 90 31.49 -13.95 -9.21
N GLY A 91 31.91 -13.08 -10.13
CA GLY A 91 31.08 -12.47 -11.18
C GLY A 91 30.56 -13.44 -12.25
N THR A 92 30.52 -14.74 -11.99
CA THR A 92 29.99 -15.77 -12.89
C THR A 92 29.23 -16.84 -12.12
N VAL A 93 27.93 -16.93 -12.38
CA VAL A 93 27.04 -17.97 -11.83
C VAL A 93 27.34 -19.29 -12.55
N GLN A 94 27.89 -20.28 -11.82
CA GLN A 94 28.06 -21.63 -12.35
C GLN A 94 26.71 -22.35 -12.44
N ARG A 95 26.35 -22.82 -13.64
CA ARG A 95 25.17 -23.65 -13.86
C ARG A 95 25.38 -25.05 -13.27
N PRO A 96 24.52 -25.55 -12.38
CA PRO A 96 24.55 -26.95 -11.99
C PRO A 96 24.10 -27.83 -13.17
N THR A 97 25.00 -28.66 -13.67
CA THR A 97 24.66 -29.76 -14.57
C THR A 97 24.14 -30.93 -13.73
N ALA A 98 22.87 -31.30 -13.97
CA ALA A 98 22.11 -32.41 -13.39
C ALA A 98 21.24 -32.08 -12.16
N LEU A 99 19.95 -31.84 -12.43
CA LEU A 99 18.87 -32.01 -11.46
C LEU A 99 18.74 -33.50 -11.13
N ASN A 100 19.03 -33.90 -9.88
CA ASN A 100 18.54 -35.17 -9.35
C ASN A 100 17.08 -34.97 -8.93
N ARG A 101 16.15 -35.34 -9.82
CA ARG A 101 14.70 -35.33 -9.56
C ARG A 101 14.30 -36.66 -8.87
N PRO A 102 13.66 -36.66 -7.70
CA PRO A 102 13.01 -37.88 -7.19
C PRO A 102 11.79 -38.21 -8.07
N THR A 103 11.76 -39.44 -8.58
CA THR A 103 10.69 -39.99 -9.41
C THR A 103 9.48 -40.34 -8.54
N ASN A 104 8.46 -39.48 -8.53
CA ASN A 104 7.12 -39.88 -8.09
C ASN A 104 6.31 -40.30 -9.32
N THR A 105 6.15 -41.61 -9.47
CA THR A 105 5.30 -42.26 -10.47
C THR A 105 3.84 -41.93 -10.20
N THR A 106 3.17 -41.23 -11.12
CA THR A 106 1.72 -41.39 -11.29
C THR A 106 1.40 -41.31 -12.78
N THR A 107 0.70 -42.35 -13.24
CA THR A 107 0.32 -42.73 -14.60
C THR A 107 -0.47 -41.64 -15.34
N PRO A 108 -0.22 -41.39 -16.65
CA PRO A 108 -1.02 -40.47 -17.45
C PRO A 108 -2.20 -41.21 -18.11
N THR A 109 -3.40 -40.64 -18.02
CA THR A 109 -4.51 -40.94 -18.95
C THR A 109 -4.78 -39.67 -19.74
N GLY A 110 -4.55 -39.74 -21.06
CA GLY A 110 -4.39 -38.57 -21.90
C GLY A 110 -5.68 -37.97 -22.49
N SER A 111 -5.53 -36.77 -23.08
CA SER A 111 -5.77 -36.52 -24.51
C SER A 111 -5.42 -35.07 -24.87
N SER A 112 -4.29 -34.93 -25.58
CA SER A 112 -4.12 -34.14 -26.81
C SER A 112 -4.56 -32.67 -26.86
N SER A 113 -3.62 -31.74 -26.65
CA SER A 113 -3.27 -30.79 -27.72
C SER A 113 -1.82 -30.32 -27.55
N SER A 114 -1.03 -30.58 -28.59
CA SER A 114 0.40 -30.34 -28.65
C SER A 114 0.69 -28.88 -28.98
N PHE A 115 1.12 -28.13 -27.96
CA PHE A 115 1.99 -26.96 -28.10
C PHE A 115 2.96 -27.04 -26.92
N LEU A 116 4.24 -27.29 -27.21
CA LEU A 116 5.40 -27.19 -26.29
C LEU A 116 5.01 -27.10 -24.81
N GLU A 117 4.62 -28.25 -24.25
CA GLU A 117 4.31 -28.37 -22.83
C GLU A 117 5.66 -28.35 -22.10
N VAL A 118 6.19 -27.13 -21.91
CA VAL A 118 7.05 -26.86 -20.77
C VAL A 118 6.17 -27.23 -19.58
N ASP A 119 6.54 -28.32 -18.91
CA ASP A 119 5.86 -28.85 -17.75
C ASP A 119 5.87 -27.77 -16.66
N MET A 120 4.90 -26.85 -16.71
CA MET A 120 4.72 -25.75 -15.77
C MET A 120 4.12 -26.33 -14.49
N SER A 121 4.91 -27.17 -13.82
CA SER A 121 4.74 -27.60 -12.43
C SER A 121 5.13 -26.43 -11.51
N GLY A 122 4.44 -25.31 -11.69
CA GLY A 122 4.67 -24.06 -10.99
C GLY A 122 3.35 -23.52 -10.44
N PHE A 123 3.45 -22.72 -9.38
CA PHE A 123 2.33 -21.98 -8.83
C PHE A 123 1.73 -21.07 -9.92
N LYS A 124 0.42 -21.21 -10.18
CA LYS A 124 -0.33 -20.45 -11.19
C LYS A 124 -1.33 -19.53 -10.51
N PHE A 125 -1.09 -18.23 -10.60
CA PHE A 125 -1.98 -17.22 -10.03
C PHE A 125 -3.40 -17.34 -10.59
N GLU A 126 -3.54 -17.62 -11.89
CA GLU A 126 -4.84 -17.72 -12.54
C GLU A 126 -5.71 -18.85 -11.97
N VAL A 127 -5.11 -19.97 -11.54
CA VAL A 127 -5.86 -21.11 -11.00
C VAL A 127 -6.39 -20.77 -9.61
N ALA A 128 -5.54 -20.23 -8.74
CA ALA A 128 -5.94 -19.82 -7.39
C ALA A 128 -6.97 -18.68 -7.43
N ALA A 129 -6.80 -17.72 -8.34
CA ALA A 129 -7.76 -16.64 -8.55
C ALA A 129 -9.09 -17.15 -9.11
N ALA A 130 -9.08 -18.10 -10.05
CA ALA A 130 -10.29 -18.71 -10.59
C ALA A 130 -11.06 -19.52 -9.53
N GLU A 131 -10.36 -20.20 -8.61
CA GLU A 131 -11.00 -20.88 -7.49
C GLU A 131 -11.68 -19.88 -6.55
N MET A 132 -11.00 -18.78 -6.20
CA MET A 132 -11.58 -17.69 -5.41
C MET A 132 -12.79 -17.05 -6.10
N GLU A 133 -12.73 -16.81 -7.42
CA GLU A 133 -13.84 -16.28 -8.20
C GLU A 133 -15.03 -17.25 -8.24
N SER A 134 -14.76 -18.54 -8.43
CA SER A 134 -15.78 -19.59 -8.42
C SER A 134 -16.52 -19.63 -7.08
N ALA A 135 -15.77 -19.59 -5.96
CA ALA A 135 -16.34 -19.53 -4.62
C ALA A 135 -17.21 -18.28 -4.41
N ALA A 136 -16.80 -17.13 -4.94
CA ALA A 136 -17.59 -15.91 -4.84
C ALA A 136 -18.91 -15.99 -5.65
N ARG A 137 -18.91 -16.66 -6.81
CA ARG A 137 -20.11 -16.83 -7.66
C ARG A 137 -21.15 -17.75 -7.03
N SER A 138 -20.72 -18.76 -6.28
CA SER A 138 -21.62 -19.70 -5.61
C SER A 138 -21.97 -19.29 -4.18
N TYR A 139 -21.39 -18.20 -3.68
CA TYR A 139 -21.64 -17.70 -2.33
C TYR A 139 -23.08 -17.17 -2.20
N ALA A 140 -23.85 -17.81 -1.33
CA ALA A 140 -25.22 -17.46 -1.01
C ALA A 140 -25.37 -17.43 0.53
N PRO A 141 -25.09 -16.28 1.18
CA PRO A 141 -25.17 -16.18 2.63
C PRO A 141 -26.63 -16.23 3.10
N ASP A 142 -26.88 -17.01 4.15
CA ASP A 142 -28.23 -17.14 4.72
C ASP A 142 -28.55 -16.03 5.73
N THR A 143 -27.52 -15.46 6.37
CA THR A 143 -27.68 -14.47 7.43
C THR A 143 -26.67 -13.32 7.31
N ALA A 144 -27.07 -12.13 7.77
CA ALA A 144 -26.18 -10.96 7.82
C ALA A 144 -24.92 -11.20 8.68
N MET A 145 -24.98 -12.10 9.66
CA MET A 145 -23.85 -12.47 10.51
C MET A 145 -22.79 -13.28 9.77
N GLU A 146 -23.18 -14.08 8.78
CA GLU A 146 -22.25 -14.81 7.93
C GLU A 146 -21.42 -13.83 7.06
N ILE A 147 -22.09 -12.81 6.54
CA ILE A 147 -21.44 -11.72 5.79
C ILE A 147 -20.51 -10.93 6.71
N LEU A 148 -20.92 -10.64 7.94
CA LEU A 148 -20.09 -9.97 8.94
C LEU A 148 -18.80 -10.76 9.20
N ALA A 149 -18.89 -12.07 9.44
CA ALA A 149 -17.73 -12.92 9.66
C ALA A 149 -16.78 -12.94 8.45
N MET A 150 -17.33 -12.97 7.23
CA MET A 150 -16.55 -12.86 6.00
C MET A 150 -15.82 -11.51 5.91
N VAL A 151 -16.51 -10.41 6.17
CA VAL A 151 -15.94 -9.05 6.12
C VAL A 151 -14.84 -8.87 7.18
N GLU A 152 -15.00 -9.47 8.37
CA GLU A 152 -13.97 -9.48 9.42
C GLU A 152 -12.73 -10.30 9.05
N GLY A 153 -12.91 -11.37 8.29
CA GLY A 153 -11.80 -12.19 7.78
C GLY A 153 -11.06 -11.58 6.58
N LEU A 154 -11.66 -10.61 5.90
CA LEU A 154 -11.14 -10.04 4.65
C LEU A 154 -9.72 -9.44 4.78
N PRO A 155 -9.37 -8.66 5.83
CA PRO A 155 -8.02 -8.12 5.97
C PRO A 155 -6.95 -9.22 6.09
N ALA A 156 -7.25 -10.29 6.83
CA ALA A 156 -6.34 -11.43 6.98
C ALA A 156 -6.17 -12.20 5.66
N ALA A 157 -7.27 -12.40 4.92
CA ALA A 157 -7.24 -13.05 3.61
C ALA A 157 -6.39 -12.25 2.60
N LEU A 158 -6.62 -10.93 2.51
CA LEU A 158 -5.84 -10.06 1.63
C LEU A 158 -4.37 -9.96 2.04
N ALA A 159 -4.07 -9.99 3.34
CA ALA A 159 -2.70 -10.04 3.84
C ALA A 159 -2.00 -11.35 3.45
N SER A 160 -2.72 -12.48 3.46
CA SER A 160 -2.19 -13.77 2.96
C SER A 160 -1.83 -13.69 1.47
N VAL A 161 -2.71 -13.09 0.66
CA VAL A 161 -2.42 -12.84 -0.77
C VAL A 161 -1.22 -11.91 -0.92
N ALA A 162 -1.14 -10.81 -0.17
CA ALA A 162 0.01 -9.90 -0.21
C ALA A 162 1.33 -10.64 0.12
N ASN A 163 1.33 -11.49 1.14
CA ASN A 163 2.50 -12.27 1.52
C ASN A 163 3.00 -13.20 0.40
N THR A 164 2.16 -13.65 -0.54
CA THR A 164 2.64 -14.41 -1.71
C THR A 164 3.60 -13.60 -2.58
N PHE A 165 3.34 -12.30 -2.76
CA PHE A 165 4.20 -11.40 -3.52
C PHE A 165 5.50 -11.09 -2.78
N ARG A 166 5.44 -10.94 -1.46
CA ARG A 166 6.64 -10.80 -0.61
C ARG A 166 7.55 -12.03 -0.72
N ILE A 167 6.98 -13.23 -0.61
CA ILE A 167 7.74 -14.49 -0.74
C ILE A 167 8.36 -14.61 -2.14
N LEU A 168 7.65 -14.19 -3.19
CA LEU A 168 8.18 -14.20 -4.55
C LEU A 168 9.30 -13.18 -4.75
N ALA A 169 9.21 -11.99 -4.16
CA ALA A 169 10.29 -11.00 -4.16
C ALA A 169 11.53 -11.56 -3.46
N GLU A 170 11.39 -12.09 -2.23
CA GLU A 170 12.48 -12.69 -1.44
C GLU A 170 13.15 -13.88 -2.17
N ARG A 171 12.35 -14.73 -2.83
CA ARG A 171 12.87 -15.86 -3.63
C ARG A 171 13.39 -15.44 -4.99
N SER A 172 13.01 -14.28 -5.52
CA SER A 172 13.51 -13.79 -6.81
C SER A 172 14.96 -13.37 -6.77
N ASP A 173 15.45 -12.91 -5.63
CA ASP A 173 16.86 -12.54 -5.46
C ASP A 173 17.79 -13.76 -5.34
N THR A 174 17.27 -14.94 -4.98
CA THR A 174 18.07 -16.12 -4.59
C THR A 174 17.84 -17.34 -5.48
N GLU A 175 16.60 -17.62 -5.89
CA GLU A 175 16.21 -18.88 -6.53
C GLU A 175 15.73 -18.72 -7.97
N PHE A 176 15.31 -17.51 -8.40
CA PHE A 176 14.83 -17.27 -9.76
C PHE A 176 15.83 -16.42 -10.56
N PRO A 177 16.10 -16.76 -11.84
CA PRO A 177 16.94 -15.94 -12.71
C PRO A 177 16.13 -14.74 -13.23
N LEU A 178 15.82 -13.78 -12.35
CA LEU A 178 15.04 -12.58 -12.67
C LEU A 178 15.92 -11.33 -12.64
N GLU A 179 15.63 -10.37 -13.52
CA GLU A 179 16.24 -9.04 -13.50
C GLU A 179 15.73 -8.24 -12.29
N LYS A 180 16.59 -7.40 -11.69
CA LYS A 180 16.28 -6.63 -10.48
C LYS A 180 15.02 -5.76 -10.60
N ASP A 181 14.76 -5.24 -11.80
CA ASP A 181 13.56 -4.43 -12.09
C ASP A 181 12.25 -5.22 -11.89
N ILE A 182 12.26 -6.53 -12.14
CA ILE A 182 11.08 -7.40 -11.96
C ILE A 182 10.86 -7.72 -10.47
N ALA A 183 11.94 -7.94 -9.72
CA ALA A 183 11.90 -8.11 -8.27
C ALA A 183 11.30 -6.88 -7.58
N GLY A 184 11.74 -5.66 -7.96
CA GLY A 184 11.15 -4.41 -7.48
C GLY A 184 9.66 -4.28 -7.81
N GLY A 185 9.22 -4.80 -8.96
CA GLY A 185 7.80 -4.86 -9.32
C GLY A 185 6.96 -5.71 -8.35
N PHE A 186 7.48 -6.81 -7.82
CA PHE A 186 6.77 -7.62 -6.81
C PHE A 186 6.61 -6.87 -5.48
N ASP A 187 7.62 -6.12 -5.04
CA ASP A 187 7.55 -5.28 -3.85
C ASP A 187 6.54 -4.13 -3.99
N GLU A 188 6.46 -3.51 -5.18
CA GLU A 188 5.45 -2.49 -5.47
C GLU A 188 4.02 -3.05 -5.37
N ILE A 189 3.80 -4.26 -5.91
CA ILE A 189 2.50 -4.95 -5.82
C ILE A 189 2.17 -5.30 -4.37
N TYR A 190 3.14 -5.82 -3.60
CA TYR A 190 2.97 -6.07 -2.17
C TYR A 190 2.52 -4.79 -1.43
N GLY A 191 3.21 -3.67 -1.67
CA GLY A 191 2.85 -2.38 -1.07
C GLY A 191 1.48 -1.85 -1.52
N ALA A 192 1.04 -2.15 -2.75
CA ALA A 192 -0.32 -1.87 -3.20
C ALA A 192 -1.37 -2.73 -2.48
N LEU A 193 -1.10 -4.03 -2.31
CA LEU A 193 -2.00 -4.94 -1.60
C LEU A 193 -2.11 -4.61 -0.12
N MET A 194 -1.03 -4.21 0.55
CA MET A 194 -1.09 -3.78 1.95
C MET A 194 -1.96 -2.53 2.14
N ARG A 195 -1.99 -1.60 1.17
CA ARG A 195 -2.94 -0.48 1.19
C ARG A 195 -4.40 -0.94 1.05
N SER A 196 -4.64 -2.01 0.29
CA SER A 196 -5.96 -2.65 0.22
C SER A 196 -6.34 -3.36 1.52
N VAL A 197 -5.38 -3.97 2.23
CA VAL A 197 -5.59 -4.55 3.56
C VAL A 197 -6.04 -3.48 4.55
N ASP A 198 -5.38 -2.32 4.56
CA ASP A 198 -5.78 -1.19 5.41
C ASP A 198 -7.23 -0.75 5.11
N ALA A 199 -7.58 -0.60 3.82
CA ALA A 199 -8.93 -0.25 3.41
C ALA A 199 -9.98 -1.31 3.79
N ALA A 200 -9.61 -2.60 3.71
CA ALA A 200 -10.47 -3.70 4.14
C ALA A 200 -10.71 -3.68 5.66
N GLY A 201 -9.71 -3.24 6.45
CA GLY A 201 -9.82 -3.11 7.90
C GLY A 201 -10.94 -2.15 8.36
N ASP A 202 -11.27 -1.16 7.53
CA ASP A 202 -12.34 -0.20 7.81
C ASP A 202 -13.75 -0.75 7.54
N LEU A 203 -13.88 -1.86 6.80
CA LEU A 203 -15.18 -2.41 6.41
C LEU A 203 -15.94 -3.04 7.58
N ALA A 204 -15.27 -3.76 8.47
CA ALA A 204 -15.94 -4.40 9.61
C ALA A 204 -16.53 -3.38 10.61
N PRO A 205 -15.81 -2.32 11.04
CA PRO A 205 -16.39 -1.23 11.82
C PRO A 205 -17.57 -0.54 11.12
N LEU A 206 -17.46 -0.31 9.80
CA LEU A 206 -18.53 0.28 9.00
C LEU A 206 -19.76 -0.63 8.95
N PHE A 207 -19.58 -1.92 8.72
CA PHE A 207 -20.65 -2.91 8.69
C PHE A 207 -21.39 -2.95 10.04
N ARG A 208 -20.65 -3.03 11.16
CA ARG A 208 -21.24 -2.97 12.50
C ARG A 208 -22.03 -1.69 12.76
N HIS A 209 -21.55 -0.56 12.25
CA HIS A 209 -22.24 0.71 12.41
C HIS A 209 -23.56 0.75 11.62
N VAL A 210 -23.53 0.34 10.35
CA VAL A 210 -24.71 0.38 9.46
C VAL A 210 -25.75 -0.67 9.86
N HIS A 211 -25.30 -1.86 10.26
CA HIS A 211 -26.18 -2.98 10.62
C HIS A 211 -26.40 -3.12 12.14
N ALA A 212 -26.12 -2.08 12.93
CA ALA A 212 -26.20 -2.13 14.39
C ALA A 212 -27.55 -2.65 14.92
N GLN A 213 -28.65 -2.31 14.25
CA GLN A 213 -29.99 -2.76 14.64
C GLN A 213 -30.21 -4.26 14.39
N ASP A 214 -29.76 -4.77 13.24
CA ASP A 214 -29.92 -6.19 12.88
C ASP A 214 -28.95 -7.06 13.68
N ILE A 215 -27.73 -6.59 13.87
CA ILE A 215 -26.73 -7.24 14.74
C ILE A 215 -27.25 -7.30 16.18
N ALA A 216 -27.83 -6.22 16.71
CA ALA A 216 -28.38 -6.23 18.07
C ALA A 216 -29.54 -7.23 18.25
N ARG A 217 -30.34 -7.51 17.22
CA ARG A 217 -31.38 -8.55 17.27
C ARG A 217 -30.77 -9.95 17.33
N HIS A 218 -29.67 -10.17 16.63
CA HIS A 218 -28.98 -11.46 16.59
C HIS A 218 -28.05 -11.70 17.80
N GLU A 219 -27.41 -10.65 18.34
CA GLU A 219 -26.48 -10.73 19.48
C GLU A 219 -27.18 -10.63 20.85
N ASP A 220 -28.30 -9.90 20.96
CA ASP A 220 -29.10 -9.77 22.19
C ASP A 220 -30.61 -9.94 21.89
N PRO A 221 -31.06 -11.17 21.58
CA PRO A 221 -32.46 -11.44 21.28
C PRO A 221 -33.30 -11.27 22.54
N ARG A 222 -33.98 -10.12 22.65
CA ARG A 222 -34.74 -9.70 23.86
C ARG A 222 -35.90 -10.62 24.26
N ASN A 223 -36.21 -11.69 23.53
CA ASN A 223 -37.26 -12.66 23.86
C ASN A 223 -37.06 -14.08 23.27
N GLY A 224 -35.83 -14.47 22.88
CA GLY A 224 -35.56 -15.78 22.27
C GLY A 224 -36.06 -15.92 20.82
N HIS A 225 -35.50 -16.88 20.09
CA HIS A 225 -35.67 -17.07 18.63
C HIS A 225 -37.12 -17.30 18.15
N GLU A 226 -38.06 -17.62 19.04
CA GLU A 226 -39.46 -17.88 18.68
C GLU A 226 -40.30 -16.60 18.52
N ALA A 227 -39.89 -15.49 19.15
CA ALA A 227 -40.67 -14.24 19.15
C ALA A 227 -40.59 -13.45 17.83
N GLU A 228 -39.59 -13.71 16.97
CA GLU A 228 -39.38 -12.97 15.72
C GLU A 228 -40.02 -13.63 14.49
N LYS A 229 -40.49 -14.89 14.58
CA LYS A 229 -41.27 -15.53 13.51
C LYS A 229 -42.65 -14.89 13.28
N GLY A 230 -43.11 -14.05 14.21
CA GLY A 230 -44.39 -13.32 14.11
C GLY A 230 -44.36 -12.10 13.17
N TRP A 231 -43.20 -11.72 12.62
CA TRP A 231 -43.04 -10.55 11.74
C TRP A 231 -42.69 -10.90 10.28
N ASN A 232 -42.83 -12.16 9.89
CA ASN A 232 -43.00 -12.54 8.48
C ASN A 232 -44.51 -12.60 8.17
N VAL A 233 -45.11 -11.42 8.00
CA VAL A 233 -46.35 -11.19 7.22
C VAL A 233 -46.10 -10.03 6.29
#